data_AF-A0A7C3Z972-F1
#
_entry.id   AF-A0A7C3Z972-F1
#
_cell.length_a   1.000
_cell.length_b   1.000
_cell.length_c   1.000
_cell.angle_alpha   90.00
_cell.angle_beta   90.00
_cell.angle_gamma   90.00
#
_symmetry.space_group_name_H-M   'P 1'
#
loop_
_entity.id
_entity.type
_entity.pdbx_description
1 polymer ?
#
loop_
_entity_poly.entity_id
_entity_poly.type
_entity_poly.pdbx_seq_one_letter_code
_entity_poly.pdbx_strand_id
1 'polypeptide(L)'
;MEFVKNFNSQFAEVVNMIRNARYKAIKNVNTQLIELYWKIGNYISVKIENEEWGKSVVSNLASYLEKTLPDSTGYSAQNLWRMKHFYETYLQYPKLSTLLRELGWSSHLHIISKTKSIAEYKTKLIPRKVLQKKLHELFLLNEENKKDRK
;
A
#
# COMPACT_ATOMS: atom_id res chain seq x y z
N MET A 1 -2.14 -44.93 -31.94
CA MET A 1 -1.19 -44.05 -31.23
C MET A 1 -2.01 -42.96 -30.56
N GLU A 2 -2.04 -42.97 -29.23
CA GLU A 2 -2.79 -42.03 -28.41
C GLU A 2 -2.34 -40.59 -28.70
N PHE A 3 -3.31 -39.74 -29.05
CA PHE A 3 -3.14 -38.29 -29.01
C PHE A 3 -2.86 -37.90 -27.56
N VAL A 4 -1.59 -37.68 -27.21
CA VAL A 4 -1.22 -37.03 -25.96
C VAL A 4 -1.77 -35.62 -26.02
N LYS A 5 -2.97 -35.42 -25.47
CA LYS A 5 -3.59 -34.10 -25.35
C LYS A 5 -2.65 -33.23 -24.53
N ASN A 6 -2.06 -32.23 -25.18
CA ASN A 6 -1.23 -31.24 -24.51
C ASN A 6 -2.15 -30.28 -23.76
N PHE A 7 -2.37 -30.56 -22.47
CA PHE A 7 -3.23 -29.77 -21.58
C PHE A 7 -2.56 -28.51 -21.02
N ASN A 8 -1.31 -28.22 -21.39
CA ASN A 8 -0.53 -27.14 -20.78
C ASN A 8 -1.18 -25.76 -20.94
N SER A 9 -1.87 -25.50 -22.05
CA SER A 9 -2.62 -24.25 -22.22
C SER A 9 -3.80 -24.14 -21.26
N GLN A 10 -4.56 -25.21 -21.08
CA GLN A 10 -5.70 -25.27 -20.15
C GLN A 10 -5.21 -25.14 -18.69
N PHE A 11 -4.09 -25.79 -18.34
CA PHE A 11 -3.47 -25.63 -17.02
C PHE A 11 -2.94 -24.21 -16.80
N ALA A 12 -2.35 -23.58 -17.82
CA ALA A 12 -1.91 -22.19 -17.76
C ALA A 12 -3.09 -21.22 -17.55
N GLU A 13 -4.24 -21.49 -18.15
CA GLU A 13 -5.48 -20.73 -17.90
C GLU A 13 -5.91 -20.83 -16.43
N VAL A 14 -5.93 -22.04 -15.85
CA VAL A 14 -6.25 -22.25 -14.42
C VAL A 14 -5.25 -21.51 -13.52
N VAL A 15 -3.95 -21.58 -13.83
CA VAL A 15 -2.92 -20.82 -13.11
C VAL A 15 -3.17 -19.31 -13.19
N ASN A 16 -3.56 -18.80 -14.35
CA ASN A 16 -3.90 -17.38 -14.52
C ASN A 16 -5.16 -16.99 -13.74
N MET A 17 -6.18 -17.84 -13.67
CA MET A 17 -7.36 -17.60 -12.83
C MET A 17 -6.97 -17.46 -11.36
N ILE A 18 -6.14 -18.37 -10.84
CA ILE A 18 -5.64 -18.33 -9.46
C ILE A 18 -4.82 -17.06 -9.20
N ARG A 19 -3.89 -16.72 -10.11
CA ARG A 19 -3.06 -15.51 -10.01
C ARG A 19 -3.92 -14.25 -10.00
N ASN A 20 -4.91 -14.17 -10.88
CA ASN A 20 -5.82 -13.04 -10.97
C ASN A 20 -6.67 -12.89 -9.70
N ALA A 21 -7.17 -14.00 -9.15
CA ALA A 21 -7.92 -13.98 -7.89
C ALA A 21 -7.06 -13.47 -6.73
N ARG A 22 -5.82 -13.99 -6.59
CA ARG A 22 -4.86 -13.53 -5.58
C ARG A 22 -4.51 -12.04 -5.73
N TYR A 23 -4.24 -11.61 -6.95
CA TYR A 23 -3.94 -10.20 -7.24
C TYR A 23 -5.11 -9.29 -6.83
N LYS A 24 -6.35 -9.65 -7.17
CA LYS A 24 -7.54 -8.89 -6.76
C LYS A 24 -7.69 -8.82 -5.24
N ALA A 25 -7.47 -9.92 -4.54
CA ALA A 25 -7.52 -9.94 -3.08
C ALA A 25 -6.48 -9.00 -2.44
N ILE A 26 -5.22 -9.09 -2.87
CA ILE A 26 -4.14 -8.22 -2.38
C ILE A 26 -4.44 -6.75 -2.71
N LYS A 27 -4.93 -6.47 -3.93
CA LYS A 27 -5.30 -5.11 -4.34
C LYS A 27 -6.39 -4.53 -3.43
N ASN A 28 -7.45 -5.29 -3.16
CA ASN A 28 -8.53 -4.85 -2.30
C ASN A 28 -8.06 -4.58 -0.86
N VAL A 29 -7.22 -5.47 -0.31
CA VAL A 29 -6.60 -5.27 1.01
C VAL A 29 -5.76 -3.99 1.04
N ASN A 30 -4.92 -3.77 0.02
CA ASN A 30 -4.11 -2.56 -0.08
C ASN A 30 -4.96 -1.29 -0.14
N THR A 31 -6.05 -1.30 -0.93
CA THR A 31 -6.98 -0.18 -1.00
C THR A 31 -7.58 0.14 0.38
N GLN A 32 -8.04 -0.88 1.11
CA GLN A 32 -8.60 -0.70 2.45
C GLN A 32 -7.56 -0.19 3.46
N LEU A 33 -6.33 -0.69 3.40
CA LEU A 33 -5.23 -0.23 4.25
C LEU A 33 -4.89 1.25 4.00
N ILE A 34 -4.79 1.67 2.73
CA ILE A 34 -4.51 3.08 2.40
C ILE A 34 -5.67 3.99 2.84
N GLU A 35 -6.92 3.54 2.69
CA GLU A 35 -8.07 4.29 3.19
C GLU A 35 -8.10 4.40 4.72
N LEU A 36 -7.72 3.34 5.44
CA LEU A 36 -7.55 3.38 6.88
C LEU A 36 -6.47 4.38 7.29
N TYR A 37 -5.31 4.33 6.65
CA TYR A 37 -4.19 5.24 6.94
C TYR A 37 -4.54 6.70 6.63
N TRP A 38 -5.32 6.95 5.58
CA TRP A 38 -5.89 8.28 5.32
C TRP A 38 -6.76 8.77 6.48
N LYS A 39 -7.69 7.92 6.95
CA LYS A 39 -8.61 8.27 8.05
C LYS A 39 -7.87 8.52 9.36
N ILE A 40 -6.89 7.67 9.69
CA ILE A 40 -6.04 7.87 10.87
C ILE A 40 -5.26 9.17 10.74
N GLY A 41 -4.66 9.43 9.58
CA GLY A 41 -3.94 10.67 9.31
C GLY A 41 -4.78 11.92 9.50
N ASN A 42 -6.00 11.92 8.95
CA ASN A 42 -6.99 12.98 9.15
C ASN A 42 -7.29 13.18 10.64
N TYR A 43 -7.64 12.09 11.34
CA TYR A 43 -7.99 12.14 12.75
C TYR A 43 -6.89 12.77 13.61
N ILE A 44 -5.64 12.34 13.41
CA ILE A 44 -4.48 12.91 14.11
C ILE A 44 -4.30 14.39 13.73
N SER A 45 -4.44 14.74 12.45
CA SER A 45 -4.31 16.12 11.98
C SER A 45 -5.29 17.05 12.69
N VAL A 46 -6.57 16.70 12.70
CA VAL A 46 -7.64 17.49 13.33
C VAL A 46 -7.42 17.63 14.84
N LYS A 47 -7.01 16.55 15.52
CA LYS A 47 -6.75 16.60 16.97
C LYS A 47 -5.57 17.50 17.33
N ILE A 48 -4.55 17.58 16.49
CA ILE A 48 -3.42 18.49 16.69
C ILE A 48 -3.80 19.93 16.35
N GLU A 49 -4.54 20.15 15.26
CA GLU A 49 -4.98 21.48 14.82
C GLU A 49 -5.90 22.15 15.84
N ASN A 50 -6.78 21.39 16.48
CA ASN A 50 -7.66 21.87 17.56
C ASN A 50 -6.95 22.00 18.93
N GLU A 51 -5.62 21.84 18.99
CA GLU A 51 -4.81 21.85 20.22
C GLU A 51 -5.22 20.80 21.28
N GLU A 52 -6.07 19.84 20.92
CA GLU A 52 -6.48 18.75 21.82
C GLU A 52 -5.33 17.78 22.09
N TRP A 53 -4.45 17.56 21.10
CA TRP A 53 -3.32 16.63 21.17
C TRP A 53 -1.97 17.32 21.06
N GLY A 54 -1.14 17.17 22.10
CA GLY A 54 0.29 17.43 22.03
C GLY A 54 1.08 16.31 21.33
N LYS A 55 2.35 16.57 21.00
CA LYS A 55 3.24 15.58 20.33
C LYS A 55 3.36 14.25 21.08
N SER A 56 3.30 14.26 22.41
CA SER A 56 3.39 13.06 23.26
C SER A 56 2.16 12.15 23.14
N VAL A 57 0.99 12.70 22.77
CA VAL A 57 -0.26 11.93 22.67
C VAL A 57 -0.19 10.92 21.51
N VAL A 58 0.48 11.26 20.41
CA VAL A 58 0.69 10.34 19.29
C VAL A 58 1.55 9.14 19.69
N SER A 59 2.54 9.35 20.56
CA SER A 59 3.35 8.25 21.13
C SER A 59 2.51 7.36 22.04
N ASN A 60 1.65 7.96 22.88
CA ASN A 60 0.73 7.21 23.74
C ASN A 60 -0.26 6.38 22.92
N LEU A 61 -0.77 6.93 21.80
CA LEU A 61 -1.62 6.20 20.86
C LEU A 61 -0.89 4.98 20.29
N ALA A 62 0.38 5.13 19.87
CA ALA A 62 1.15 4.00 19.36
C ALA A 62 1.29 2.88 20.40
N SER A 63 1.66 3.23 21.64
CA SER A 63 1.77 2.27 22.74
C SER A 63 0.42 1.63 23.10
N TYR A 64 -0.67 2.37 22.98
CA TYR A 64 -2.02 1.82 23.18
C TYR A 64 -2.35 0.80 22.09
N LEU A 65 -2.12 1.13 20.81
CA LEU A 65 -2.38 0.25 19.68
C LEU A 65 -1.56 -1.04 19.75
N GLU A 66 -0.28 -0.94 20.14
CA GLU A 66 0.58 -2.12 20.33
C GLU A 66 0.04 -3.09 21.39
N LYS A 67 -0.52 -2.56 22.49
CA LYS A 67 -1.12 -3.37 23.55
C LYS A 67 -2.47 -3.95 23.16
N THR A 68 -3.30 -3.18 22.47
CA THR A 68 -4.68 -3.56 22.12
C THR A 68 -4.75 -4.45 20.88
N LEU A 69 -3.79 -4.31 19.96
CA LEU A 69 -3.75 -5.02 18.68
C LEU A 69 -2.35 -5.66 18.47
N PRO A 70 -1.96 -6.64 19.30
CA PRO A 70 -0.60 -7.20 19.31
C PRO A 70 -0.22 -7.92 18.00
N ASP A 71 -1.20 -8.48 17.29
CA ASP A 71 -0.99 -9.14 15.98
C ASP A 71 -0.89 -8.15 14.82
N SER A 72 -1.11 -6.86 15.08
CA SER A 72 -1.10 -5.82 14.06
C SER A 72 0.25 -5.12 14.00
N THR A 73 0.74 -4.89 12.78
CA THR A 73 2.00 -4.18 12.55
C THR A 73 1.76 -2.87 11.80
N GLY A 74 2.71 -1.95 11.88
CA GLY A 74 2.68 -0.70 11.11
C GLY A 74 2.11 0.52 11.86
N TYR A 75 1.80 0.41 13.15
CA TYR A 75 1.23 1.50 13.97
C TYR A 75 2.22 2.13 14.97
N SER A 76 3.52 2.09 14.68
CA SER A 76 4.51 2.84 15.47
C SER A 76 4.24 4.34 15.42
N ALA A 77 4.69 5.09 16.43
CA ALA A 77 4.51 6.54 16.47
C ALA A 77 5.02 7.23 15.19
N GLN A 78 6.16 6.78 14.66
CA GLN A 78 6.70 7.28 13.40
C GLN A 78 5.76 7.03 12.21
N ASN A 79 5.11 5.85 12.16
CA ASN A 79 4.14 5.57 11.11
C ASN A 79 2.85 6.35 11.27
N LEU A 80 2.37 6.59 12.48
CA LEU A 80 1.23 7.46 12.73
C LEU A 80 1.50 8.90 12.25
N TRP A 81 2.70 9.42 12.49
CA TRP A 81 3.14 10.71 11.92
C TRP A 81 3.21 10.69 10.39
N ARG A 82 3.66 9.58 9.79
CA ARG A 82 3.63 9.41 8.33
C ARG A 82 2.20 9.37 7.78
N MET A 83 1.25 8.77 8.50
CA MET A 83 -0.17 8.77 8.13
C MET A 83 -0.75 10.19 8.17
N LYS A 84 -0.44 10.97 9.22
CA LYS A 84 -0.79 12.40 9.29
C LYS A 84 -0.23 13.18 8.11
N HIS A 85 1.08 13.06 7.87
CA HIS A 85 1.73 13.72 6.73
C HIS A 85 1.14 13.30 5.39
N PHE A 86 0.81 12.02 5.22
CA PHE A 86 0.14 11.51 4.04
C PHE A 86 -1.20 12.23 3.82
N TYR A 87 -2.05 12.32 4.85
CA TYR A 87 -3.30 13.07 4.78
C TYR A 87 -3.07 14.54 4.40
N GLU A 88 -2.22 15.26 5.13
CA GLU A 88 -1.98 16.70 4.92
C GLU A 88 -1.41 17.01 3.54
N THR A 89 -0.50 16.15 3.05
CA THR A 89 0.14 16.31 1.73
C THR A 89 -0.87 16.21 0.60
N TYR A 90 -1.85 15.31 0.73
CA TYR A 90 -2.73 14.94 -0.38
C TYR A 90 -4.16 15.45 -0.23
N LEU A 91 -4.52 16.07 0.90
CA LEU A 91 -5.84 16.66 1.16
C LEU A 91 -6.27 17.60 0.02
N GLN A 92 -5.34 18.43 -0.47
CA GLN A 92 -5.58 19.40 -1.55
C GLN A 92 -5.51 18.77 -2.96
N TYR A 93 -5.28 17.46 -3.07
CA TYR A 93 -5.07 16.75 -4.33
C TYR A 93 -5.88 15.44 -4.43
N PRO A 94 -7.22 15.52 -4.49
CA PRO A 94 -8.10 14.35 -4.47
C PRO A 94 -7.82 13.35 -5.61
N LYS A 95 -7.45 13.83 -6.80
CA LYS A 95 -7.07 12.97 -7.94
C LYS A 95 -5.79 12.15 -7.69
N LEU A 96 -4.83 12.73 -6.96
CA LEU A 96 -3.60 12.03 -6.57
C LEU A 96 -3.90 11.03 -5.46
N SER A 97 -4.76 11.37 -4.49
CA SER A 97 -5.24 10.44 -3.46
C SER A 97 -5.87 9.17 -4.05
N THR A 98 -6.62 9.27 -5.14
CA THR A 98 -7.16 8.09 -5.85
C THR A 98 -6.07 7.22 -6.49
N LEU A 99 -5.05 7.83 -7.10
CA LEU A 99 -3.96 7.11 -7.76
C LEU A 99 -3.03 6.42 -6.74
N LEU A 100 -2.87 7.05 -5.58
CA LEU A 100 -2.12 6.55 -4.44
C LEU A 100 -2.76 5.28 -3.86
N ARG A 101 -4.08 5.12 -3.88
CA ARG A 101 -4.75 3.87 -3.45
C ARG A 101 -4.42 2.64 -4.31
N GLU A 102 -3.81 2.84 -5.49
CA GLU A 102 -3.29 1.77 -6.35
C GLU A 102 -1.85 1.38 -5.99
N LEU A 103 -1.17 2.15 -5.13
CA LEU A 103 0.18 1.93 -4.64
C LEU A 103 0.15 1.28 -3.25
N GLY A 104 1.09 0.37 -2.98
CA GLY A 104 1.29 -0.15 -1.62
C GLY A 104 1.87 0.91 -0.68
N TRP A 105 1.65 0.76 0.64
CA TRP A 105 2.15 1.71 1.65
C TRP A 105 3.68 1.87 1.63
N SER A 106 4.43 0.80 1.39
CA SER A 106 5.90 0.86 1.25
C SER A 106 6.34 1.76 0.09
N SER A 107 5.63 1.71 -1.04
CA SER A 107 5.88 2.61 -2.18
C SER A 107 5.62 4.06 -1.81
N HIS A 108 4.58 4.34 -1.01
CA HIS A 108 4.31 5.69 -0.49
C HIS A 108 5.42 6.19 0.41
N LEU A 109 5.88 5.37 1.36
CA LEU A 109 6.94 5.75 2.27
C LEU A 109 8.23 6.06 1.51
N HIS A 110 8.55 5.26 0.49
CA HIS A 110 9.68 5.51 -0.39
C HIS A 110 9.56 6.87 -1.10
N ILE A 111 8.39 7.15 -1.69
CA ILE A 111 8.11 8.42 -2.36
C ILE A 111 8.25 9.60 -1.39
N ILE A 112 7.54 9.57 -0.26
CA ILE A 112 7.51 10.65 0.75
C ILE A 112 8.92 10.91 1.28
N SER A 113 9.73 9.86 1.47
CA SER A 113 11.12 10.00 1.93
C SER A 113 12.06 10.66 0.90
N LYS A 114 11.67 10.71 -0.38
CA LYS A 114 12.51 11.15 -1.51
C LYS A 114 12.01 12.43 -2.19
N THR A 115 10.81 12.90 -1.91
CA THR A 115 10.25 14.13 -2.53
C THR A 115 10.14 15.25 -1.50
N LYS A 116 10.83 16.37 -1.75
CA LYS A 116 10.75 17.58 -0.90
C LYS A 116 9.56 18.48 -1.25
N SER A 117 8.89 18.27 -2.39
CA SER A 117 7.69 19.01 -2.80
C SER A 117 6.75 18.20 -3.71
N ILE A 118 5.46 18.56 -3.70
CA ILE A 118 4.38 17.94 -4.50
C ILE A 118 4.60 18.15 -6.01
N ALA A 119 5.33 19.20 -6.41
CA ALA A 119 5.64 19.48 -7.82
C ALA A 119 6.66 18.47 -8.40
N GLU A 120 7.64 18.03 -7.60
CA GLU A 120 8.55 16.94 -7.95
C GLU A 120 7.84 15.59 -8.07
N TYR A 121 6.70 15.43 -7.40
CA TYR A 121 5.91 14.20 -7.41
C TYR A 121 5.11 14.03 -8.71
N LYS A 122 4.57 15.12 -9.28
CA LYS A 122 3.86 15.09 -10.58
C LYS A 122 4.76 14.65 -11.74
N THR A 123 6.05 14.98 -11.71
CA THR A 123 7.00 14.68 -12.79
C THR A 123 7.68 13.31 -12.63
N LYS A 124 7.73 12.76 -11.42
CA LYS A 124 8.31 11.43 -11.12
C LYS A 124 7.28 10.29 -11.12
N LEU A 125 6.02 10.58 -11.42
CA LEU A 125 4.95 9.58 -11.52
C LEU A 125 5.23 8.62 -12.68
N ILE A 126 5.60 7.38 -12.33
CA ILE A 126 5.57 6.26 -13.26
C ILE A 126 4.13 6.17 -13.80
N PRO A 127 3.91 6.19 -15.14
CA PRO A 127 2.57 6.11 -15.70
C PRO A 127 1.80 4.92 -15.12
N ARG A 128 0.50 5.07 -14.82
CA ARG A 128 -0.33 4.03 -14.17
C ARG A 128 -0.17 2.65 -14.78
N LYS A 129 -0.06 2.57 -16.12
CA LYS A 129 0.21 1.32 -16.85
C LYS A 129 1.57 0.70 -16.51
N VAL A 130 2.61 1.52 -16.42
CA VAL A 130 3.98 1.09 -16.08
C VAL A 130 4.06 0.66 -14.62
N LEU A 131 3.34 1.33 -13.73
CA LEU A 131 3.26 0.95 -12.32
C LEU A 131 2.51 -0.37 -12.12
N GLN A 132 1.36 -0.54 -12.77
CA GLN A 132 0.60 -1.78 -12.75
C GLN A 132 1.42 -2.95 -13.33
N LYS A 133 2.17 -2.69 -14.40
CA LYS A 133 3.10 -3.66 -14.99
C LYS A 133 4.21 -4.04 -14.03
N LYS A 134 4.88 -3.06 -13.39
CA LYS A 134 5.93 -3.31 -12.40
C LYS A 134 5.42 -4.05 -11.15
N LEU A 135 4.23 -3.72 -10.66
CA LEU A 135 3.60 -4.43 -9.55
C LEU A 135 3.30 -5.89 -9.91
N HIS A 136 2.86 -6.14 -11.15
CA HIS A 136 2.64 -7.49 -11.65
C HIS A 136 3.97 -8.26 -11.81
N GLU A 137 5.01 -7.64 -12.37
CA GLU A 137 6.36 -8.22 -12.51
C GLU A 137 6.96 -8.60 -11.14
N LEU A 138 6.90 -7.70 -10.15
CA LEU A 138 7.38 -7.97 -8.78
C LEU A 138 6.59 -9.09 -8.10
N PHE A 139 5.28 -9.18 -8.36
CA PHE A 139 4.45 -10.27 -7.84
C PHE A 139 4.86 -11.62 -8.43
N LEU A 140 5.09 -11.69 -9.75
CA LEU A 140 5.55 -12.92 -10.42
C LEU A 140 6.92 -13.36 -9.91
N LEU A 141 7.87 -12.43 -9.80
CA LEU A 141 9.22 -12.68 -9.27
C LEU A 141 9.19 -13.22 -7.84
N ASN A 142 8.30 -12.71 -6.98
CA ASN A 142 8.20 -13.19 -5.61
C ASN A 142 7.59 -14.61 -5.51
N GLU A 143 6.69 -14.97 -6.41
CA GLU A 143 6.12 -16.31 -6.47
C GLU A 143 7.09 -17.34 -7.06
N GLU A 144 7.99 -16.94 -7.97
CA GLU A 144 9.09 -17.78 -8.47
C GLU A 144 10.15 -18.02 -7.39
N ASN A 145 10.60 -16.96 -6.70
CA ASN A 145 11.55 -17.08 -5.60
C ASN A 145 11.05 -17.93 -4.41
N LYS A 146 9.74 -18.10 -4.25
CA LYS A 146 9.15 -19.01 -3.26
C LYS A 146 9.17 -20.48 -3.69
N LYS A 147 9.26 -20.75 -4.99
CA LYS A 147 9.41 -22.13 -5.51
C LYS A 147 10.84 -22.62 -5.36
N ASP A 148 11.83 -21.72 -5.49
CA ASP A 148 13.26 -22.08 -5.37
C ASP A 148 13.74 -22.25 -3.92
N ARG A 149 12.90 -21.93 -2.93
CA ARG A 149 13.17 -22.14 -1.49
C ARG A 149 12.48 -23.38 -0.91
N LYS A 150 11.88 -24.21 -1.74
CA LYS A 150 11.33 -25.53 -1.39
C LYS A 150 12.12 -26.62 -2.08
#